data_AF-A0A964QZQ6-F1
#
_entry.id   AF-A0A964QZQ6-F1
#
_cell.length_a   1.000
_cell.length_b   1.000
_cell.length_c   1.000
_cell.angle_alpha   90.00
_cell.angle_beta   90.00
_cell.angle_gamma   90.00
#
_symmetry.space_group_name_H-M   'P 1'
#
loop_
_entity.id
_entity.type
_entity.pdbx_description
1 polymer ?
#
loop_
_entity_poly.entity_id
_entity_poly.type
_entity_poly.pdbx_seq_one_letter_code
_entity_poly.pdbx_strand_id
1 'polypeptide(L)'
;MNAYLLTASVTQSQIRQSQSGYRQPVSFQSWDSFPSLIVCADHADEAQKQFEAWLRTTPEGENPVQTEIKKLVAVQFMEQLFTESGYEPIDWALISQRIETTPQSDDGDNLEQGYWADVNQLVRPEKLSADIESLRHDLPEDIRSGLNWSADKQFFFVVSVLSPPMPPAVAEVEPESETTNPDDSSVAELDSWEAALPEMADKEVAALVQARNSAVAAWLWRKFAVGTQFVANDIDIDPWCGVVVLKEEQDQPREEC
;
A
#
# COMPACT_ATOMS: atom_id res chain seq x y z
N MET A 1 19.24 1.87 -7.58
CA MET A 1 18.18 2.59 -6.85
C MET A 1 17.01 1.64 -6.69
N ASN A 2 16.74 1.20 -5.46
CA ASN A 2 15.62 0.32 -5.15
C ASN A 2 14.37 1.17 -4.87
N ALA A 3 13.22 0.51 -4.73
CA ALA A 3 12.01 1.13 -4.21
C ALA A 3 11.38 0.24 -3.14
N TYR A 4 10.77 0.88 -2.15
CA TYR A 4 10.14 0.21 -1.03
C TYR A 4 8.73 0.76 -0.85
N LEU A 5 7.75 -0.11 -0.64
CA LEU A 5 6.44 0.26 -0.13
C LEU A 5 6.53 0.29 1.39
N LEU A 6 6.23 1.42 2.00
CA LEU A 6 6.13 1.54 3.45
C LEU A 6 4.69 1.84 3.82
N THR A 7 4.17 1.05 4.76
CA THR A 7 2.85 1.24 5.38
C THR A 7 3.05 1.32 6.88
N ALA A 8 2.40 2.28 7.55
CA ALA A 8 2.44 2.37 9.00
C ALA A 8 1.05 2.49 9.61
N SER A 9 0.87 1.85 10.76
CA SER A 9 -0.24 2.17 11.66
C SER A 9 0.24 3.29 12.58
N VAL A 10 -0.45 4.43 12.54
CA VAL A 10 -0.09 5.60 13.33
C VAL A 10 -1.28 6.14 14.10
N THR A 11 -1.01 6.69 15.29
CA THR A 11 -1.92 7.61 15.97
C THR A 11 -1.44 9.03 15.73
N GLN A 12 -2.29 9.85 15.13
CA GLN A 12 -2.05 11.26 14.91
C GLN A 12 -2.86 12.09 15.89
N SER A 13 -2.24 13.13 16.42
CA SER A 13 -2.84 14.05 17.38
C SER A 13 -2.53 15.48 16.98
N GLN A 14 -3.56 16.30 16.83
CA GLN A 14 -3.41 17.68 16.39
C GLN A 14 -4.42 18.57 17.11
N ILE A 15 -4.00 19.81 17.38
CA ILE A 15 -4.90 20.87 17.79
C ILE A 15 -5.62 21.40 16.54
N ARG A 16 -6.95 21.33 16.50
CA ARG A 16 -7.75 21.84 15.37
C ARG A 16 -8.73 22.92 15.82
N GLN A 17 -8.99 23.88 14.93
CA GLN A 17 -10.08 24.83 15.13
C GLN A 17 -11.39 24.12 14.82
N SER A 18 -12.32 24.07 15.79
CA SER A 18 -13.66 23.55 15.52
C SER A 18 -14.47 24.60 14.74
N GLN A 19 -15.11 24.18 13.64
CA GLN A 19 -16.10 24.99 12.92
C GLN A 19 -17.40 25.07 13.74
N SER A 20 -17.40 25.84 14.82
CA SER A 20 -18.64 26.23 15.51
C SER A 20 -18.61 27.72 15.83
N GLY A 21 -19.74 28.39 15.63
CA GLY A 21 -19.84 29.84 15.47
C GLY A 21 -19.38 30.72 16.64
N TYR A 22 -19.08 31.98 16.30
CA TYR A 22 -18.78 33.18 17.12
C TYR A 22 -17.69 33.11 18.21
N ARG A 23 -17.19 31.95 18.58
CA ARG A 23 -15.89 31.73 19.23
C ARG A 23 -15.37 30.40 18.72
N GLN A 24 -14.17 30.37 18.14
CA GLN A 24 -13.55 29.12 17.71
C GLN A 24 -13.00 28.38 18.94
N PRO A 25 -13.65 27.33 19.48
CA PRO A 25 -12.99 26.51 20.47
C PRO A 25 -11.88 25.74 19.76
N VAL A 26 -10.69 25.85 20.31
CA VAL A 26 -9.54 25.03 19.95
C VAL A 26 -9.78 23.65 20.59
N SER A 27 -9.86 22.58 19.81
CA SER A 27 -10.01 21.22 20.32
C SER A 27 -8.83 20.35 19.96
N PHE A 28 -8.43 19.50 20.91
CA PHE A 28 -7.46 18.45 20.67
C PHE A 28 -8.20 17.27 20.01
N GLN A 29 -7.71 16.83 18.84
CA GLN A 29 -8.24 15.68 18.13
C GLN A 29 -7.14 14.63 18.00
N SER A 30 -7.51 13.37 18.21
CA SER A 30 -6.67 12.20 17.99
C SER A 30 -7.41 11.23 17.09
N TRP A 31 -6.70 10.64 16.12
CA TRP A 31 -7.25 9.63 15.21
C TRP A 31 -6.16 8.64 14.81
N ASP A 32 -6.57 7.42 14.47
CA ASP A 32 -5.69 6.40 13.90
C ASP A 32 -5.74 6.47 12.36
N SER A 33 -4.61 6.23 11.70
CA SER A 33 -4.51 6.18 10.24
C SER A 33 -3.49 5.14 9.76
N PHE A 34 -3.59 4.76 8.48
CA PHE A 34 -2.75 3.76 7.82
C PHE A 34 -2.05 4.33 6.57
N PRO A 35 -1.22 5.38 6.73
CA PRO A 35 -0.52 5.97 5.61
C PRO A 35 0.41 4.96 4.93
N SER A 36 0.41 4.99 3.59
CA SER A 36 1.35 4.24 2.76
C SER A 36 2.05 5.17 1.78
N LEU A 37 3.31 4.87 1.45
CA LEU A 37 4.09 5.64 0.50
C LEU A 37 5.15 4.76 -0.17
N ILE A 38 5.42 5.03 -1.45
CA ILE A 38 6.56 4.44 -2.15
C ILE A 38 7.78 5.33 -1.94
N VAL A 39 8.90 4.76 -1.49
CA VAL A 39 10.15 5.50 -1.29
C VAL A 39 11.27 4.85 -2.09
N CYS A 40 11.87 5.62 -3.00
CA CYS A 40 13.03 5.19 -3.77
C CYS A 40 14.31 5.53 -2.99
N ALA A 41 15.03 4.50 -2.57
CA ALA A 41 16.27 4.61 -1.81
C ALA A 41 17.21 3.44 -2.15
N ASP A 42 18.48 3.54 -1.79
CA ASP A 42 19.43 2.44 -2.03
C ASP A 42 19.22 1.29 -1.05
N HIS A 43 18.79 1.59 0.18
CA HIS A 43 18.55 0.59 1.24
C HIS A 43 17.29 0.88 2.06
N ALA A 44 16.71 -0.19 2.62
CA ALA A 44 15.46 -0.15 3.39
C ALA A 44 15.52 0.82 4.59
N ASP A 45 16.65 0.87 5.32
CA ASP A 45 16.82 1.76 6.47
C ASP A 45 16.71 3.25 6.11
N GLU A 46 17.13 3.61 4.90
CA GLU A 46 17.01 4.99 4.40
C GLU A 46 15.58 5.28 3.99
N ALA A 47 14.96 4.35 3.26
CA ALA A 47 13.56 4.45 2.88
C ALA A 47 12.67 4.63 4.12
N GLN A 48 12.93 3.87 5.19
CA GLN A 48 12.22 3.99 6.47
C GLN A 48 12.41 5.36 7.10
N LYS A 49 13.64 5.85 7.25
CA LYS A 49 13.90 7.17 7.84
C LYS A 49 13.17 8.28 7.10
N GLN A 50 13.13 8.20 5.78
CA GLN A 50 12.45 9.19 4.94
C GLN A 50 10.93 9.11 5.09
N PHE A 51 10.37 7.90 5.09
CA PHE A 51 8.95 7.70 5.34
C PHE A 51 8.55 8.24 6.71
N GLU A 52 9.31 7.97 7.76
CA GLU A 52 9.03 8.51 9.09
C GLU A 52 9.19 10.04 9.16
N ALA A 53 10.12 10.63 8.41
CA ALA A 53 10.25 12.08 8.30
C ALA A 53 9.03 12.69 7.59
N TRP A 54 8.57 12.05 6.52
CA TRP A 54 7.35 12.42 5.82
C TRP A 54 6.12 12.36 6.74
N LEU A 55 5.97 11.30 7.54
CA LEU A 55 4.87 11.15 8.52
C LEU A 55 4.81 12.24 9.59
N ARG A 56 5.95 12.89 9.87
CA ARG A 56 6.08 13.97 10.86
C ARG A 56 6.06 15.36 10.21
N THR A 57 5.96 15.42 8.88
CA THR A 57 5.92 16.70 8.15
C THR A 57 4.59 17.38 8.42
N THR A 58 4.65 18.62 8.91
CA THR A 58 3.46 19.45 9.15
C THR A 58 3.23 20.35 7.92
N PRO A 59 2.04 20.31 7.29
CA PRO A 59 1.72 21.22 6.20
C PRO A 59 1.85 22.69 6.61
N GLU A 60 2.26 23.55 5.69
CA GLU A 60 2.42 24.99 5.96
C GLU A 60 1.07 25.61 6.36
N GLY A 61 1.05 26.34 7.49
CA GLY A 61 -0.16 26.95 8.02
C GLY A 61 -1.02 26.06 8.90
N GLU A 62 -0.65 24.78 9.10
CA GLU A 62 -1.31 23.88 10.04
C GLU A 62 -0.61 23.79 11.40
N ASN A 63 -1.36 23.36 12.41
CA ASN A 63 -0.78 23.06 13.72
C ASN A 63 0.09 21.79 13.64
N PRO A 64 1.19 21.70 14.42
CA PRO A 64 2.03 20.52 14.42
C PRO A 64 1.23 19.28 14.78
N VAL A 65 1.40 18.24 13.97
CA VAL A 65 0.82 16.91 14.20
C VAL A 65 1.82 16.11 15.03
N GLN A 66 1.38 15.62 16.19
CA GLN A 66 2.10 14.60 16.92
C GLN A 66 1.76 13.24 16.30
N THR A 67 2.78 12.49 15.89
CA THR A 67 2.62 11.18 15.25
C THR A 67 3.31 10.12 16.09
N GLU A 68 2.54 9.16 16.58
CA GLU A 68 3.01 7.94 17.22
C GLU A 68 2.91 6.79 16.21
N ILE A 69 4.02 6.11 15.92
CA ILE A 69 4.06 4.97 15.00
C ILE A 69 3.93 3.70 15.83
N LYS A 70 2.84 2.95 15.63
CA LYS A 70 2.54 1.71 16.35
C LYS A 70 3.22 0.50 15.70
N LYS A 71 3.10 0.38 14.38
CA LYS A 71 3.74 -0.65 13.56
C LYS A 71 4.11 -0.04 12.21
N LEU A 72 5.23 -0.50 11.65
CA LEU A 72 5.71 -0.14 10.32
C LEU A 72 6.04 -1.43 9.56
N VAL A 73 5.53 -1.53 8.34
CA VAL A 73 5.82 -2.62 7.40
C VAL A 73 6.52 -2.00 6.20
N ALA A 74 7.69 -2.50 5.88
CA ALA A 74 8.45 -2.10 4.71
C ALA A 74 8.70 -3.32 3.83
N VAL A 75 8.35 -3.21 2.56
CA VAL A 75 8.52 -4.30 1.59
C VAL A 75 9.14 -3.77 0.31
N GLN A 76 10.03 -4.55 -0.30
CA GLN A 76 10.68 -4.15 -1.54
C GLN A 76 9.70 -4.24 -2.72
N PHE A 77 9.75 -3.24 -3.60
CA PHE A 77 9.05 -3.28 -4.88
C PHE A 77 9.78 -4.16 -5.90
N MET A 78 9.02 -4.89 -6.71
CA MET A 78 9.53 -5.43 -7.95
C MET A 78 9.89 -4.28 -8.90
N GLU A 79 11.02 -4.38 -9.60
CA GLU A 79 11.48 -3.38 -10.57
C GLU A 79 10.70 -3.40 -11.90
N GLN A 80 9.57 -4.12 -11.96
CA GLN A 80 8.74 -4.30 -13.14
C GLN A 80 7.38 -3.65 -12.96
N LEU A 81 6.97 -2.85 -13.96
CA LEU A 81 5.63 -2.33 -14.14
C LEU A 81 4.84 -3.35 -14.96
N PHE A 82 3.75 -3.84 -14.40
CA PHE A 82 2.84 -4.76 -15.10
C PHE A 82 1.75 -3.97 -15.81
N THR A 83 1.52 -4.29 -17.08
CA THR A 83 0.51 -3.64 -17.92
C THR A 83 -0.28 -4.70 -18.69
N GLU A 84 -1.37 -4.29 -19.34
CA GLU A 84 -2.14 -5.20 -20.19
C GLU A 84 -1.36 -5.72 -21.41
N SER A 85 -0.31 -5.01 -21.83
CA SER A 85 0.55 -5.40 -22.95
C SER A 85 1.78 -6.23 -22.55
N GLY A 86 2.06 -6.37 -21.25
CA GLY A 86 3.20 -7.14 -20.75
C GLY A 86 3.80 -6.54 -19.49
N TYR A 87 5.12 -6.62 -19.37
CA TYR A 87 5.87 -6.00 -18.28
C TYR A 87 7.04 -5.18 -18.85
N GLU A 88 7.32 -4.05 -18.22
CA GLU A 88 8.44 -3.17 -18.55
C GLU A 88 9.16 -2.72 -17.28
N PRO A 89 10.44 -2.32 -17.34
CA PRO A 89 11.14 -1.77 -16.18
C PRO A 89 10.45 -0.50 -15.66
N ILE A 90 10.37 -0.34 -14.34
CA ILE A 90 9.79 0.87 -13.74
C ILE A 90 10.72 2.07 -13.95
N ASP A 91 10.16 3.15 -14.49
CA ASP A 91 10.76 4.48 -14.49
C ASP A 91 9.96 5.39 -13.53
N TRP A 92 10.44 5.50 -12.29
CA TRP A 92 9.78 6.28 -11.24
C TRP A 92 9.65 7.77 -11.60
N ALA A 93 10.61 8.33 -12.33
CA ALA A 93 10.57 9.74 -12.73
C ALA A 93 9.48 9.98 -13.78
N LEU A 94 9.39 9.09 -14.78
CA LEU A 94 8.35 9.14 -15.81
C LEU A 94 6.95 8.93 -15.21
N ILE A 95 6.81 7.97 -14.30
CA ILE A 95 5.54 7.67 -13.64
C ILE A 95 5.08 8.86 -12.79
N SER A 96 5.97 9.44 -11.99
CA SER A 96 5.66 10.64 -11.19
C SER A 96 5.18 11.79 -12.07
N GLN A 97 5.89 12.07 -13.17
CA GLN A 97 5.52 13.12 -14.11
C GLN A 97 4.16 12.85 -14.77
N ARG A 98 3.87 11.60 -15.15
CA ARG A 98 2.57 11.23 -15.75
C ARG A 98 1.42 11.46 -14.77
N ILE A 99 1.61 11.13 -13.51
CA ILE A 99 0.58 11.28 -12.48
C ILE A 99 0.33 12.76 -12.17
N GLU A 100 1.39 13.57 -12.07
CA GLU A 100 1.27 15.03 -11.88
C GLU A 100 0.60 15.75 -13.06
N THR A 101 0.83 15.26 -14.29
CA THR A 101 0.27 15.86 -15.51
C THR A 101 -1.12 15.33 -15.89
N THR A 102 -1.55 14.22 -15.30
CA THR A 102 -2.91 13.73 -15.44
C THR A 102 -3.81 14.57 -14.54
N PRO A 103 -4.79 15.32 -15.08
CA PRO A 103 -5.72 16.05 -14.23
C PRO A 103 -6.44 15.03 -13.35
N GLN A 104 -6.14 15.03 -12.05
CA GLN A 104 -7.01 14.42 -11.06
C GLN A 104 -8.36 15.10 -11.27
N SER A 105 -9.36 14.34 -11.70
CA SER A 105 -10.73 14.84 -11.73
C SER A 105 -11.08 15.23 -10.29
N ASP A 106 -11.16 16.54 -10.04
CA ASP A 106 -11.44 17.19 -8.76
C ASP A 106 -12.86 16.88 -8.23
N ASP A 107 -13.64 16.10 -8.97
CA ASP A 107 -14.93 15.60 -8.58
C ASP A 107 -14.75 14.22 -7.94
N GLY A 108 -15.33 14.01 -6.76
CA GLY A 108 -15.20 12.83 -5.89
C GLY A 108 -15.61 11.46 -6.45
N ASP A 109 -15.35 11.19 -7.72
CA ASP A 109 -15.51 9.91 -8.41
C ASP A 109 -14.28 9.02 -8.20
N ASN A 110 -13.93 8.78 -6.93
CA ASN A 110 -13.17 7.57 -6.53
C ASN A 110 -13.87 6.27 -6.97
N LEU A 111 -15.12 6.38 -7.47
CA LEU A 111 -15.85 5.34 -8.18
C LEU A 111 -15.17 4.89 -9.48
N GLU A 112 -14.46 5.77 -10.21
CA GLU A 112 -13.81 5.38 -11.49
C GLU A 112 -12.61 4.44 -11.30
N GLN A 113 -11.93 4.51 -10.15
CA GLN A 113 -10.82 3.61 -9.80
C GLN A 113 -11.30 2.23 -9.32
N GLY A 114 -12.62 2.08 -9.14
CA GLY A 114 -13.30 0.81 -8.89
C GLY A 114 -13.67 0.59 -7.43
N TYR A 115 -14.84 -0.01 -7.26
CA TYR A 115 -15.33 -0.58 -6.02
C TYR A 115 -14.29 -1.54 -5.41
N TRP A 116 -14.04 -1.42 -4.10
CA TRP A 116 -13.20 -2.37 -3.34
C TRP A 116 -13.94 -3.70 -3.26
N ALA A 117 -13.63 -4.59 -4.17
CA ALA A 117 -14.14 -5.96 -4.18
C ALA A 117 -13.02 -6.87 -3.68
N ASP A 118 -13.35 -7.92 -2.92
CA ASP A 118 -12.36 -8.89 -2.43
C ASP A 118 -11.72 -9.63 -3.62
N VAL A 119 -10.58 -9.11 -4.08
CA VAL A 119 -9.89 -9.57 -5.29
C VAL A 119 -9.35 -10.99 -5.13
N ASN A 120 -9.07 -11.45 -3.89
CA ASN A 120 -8.64 -12.81 -3.63
C ASN A 120 -9.78 -13.80 -3.86
N GLN A 121 -11.03 -13.42 -3.57
CA GLN A 121 -12.20 -14.24 -3.88
C GLN A 121 -12.60 -14.22 -5.35
N LEU A 122 -12.42 -13.07 -6.02
CA LEU A 122 -12.88 -12.83 -7.38
C LEU A 122 -11.89 -13.28 -8.45
N VAL A 123 -10.60 -13.10 -8.19
CA VAL A 123 -9.51 -13.38 -9.12
C VAL A 123 -8.58 -14.43 -8.50
N ARG A 124 -9.08 -15.66 -8.49
CA ARG A 124 -8.40 -16.79 -7.83
C ARG A 124 -7.25 -17.33 -8.68
N PRO A 125 -6.11 -17.69 -8.06
CA PRO A 125 -4.96 -18.23 -8.79
C PRO A 125 -5.28 -19.55 -9.51
N GLU A 126 -6.19 -20.38 -9.00
CA GLU A 126 -6.54 -21.67 -9.62
C GLU A 126 -7.49 -21.53 -10.82
N LYS A 127 -8.14 -20.37 -10.97
CA LYS A 127 -9.17 -20.13 -11.97
C LYS A 127 -9.00 -18.76 -12.63
N LEU A 128 -7.83 -18.54 -13.22
CA LEU A 128 -7.56 -17.33 -13.98
C LEU A 128 -8.26 -17.38 -15.35
N SER A 129 -9.03 -16.33 -15.64
CA SER A 129 -9.63 -16.13 -16.95
C SER A 129 -8.54 -15.95 -18.03
N ALA A 130 -8.84 -16.34 -19.27
CA ALA A 130 -7.85 -16.33 -20.36
C ALA A 130 -7.46 -14.91 -20.81
N ASP A 131 -8.42 -14.00 -20.78
CA ASP A 131 -8.30 -12.60 -21.18
C ASP A 131 -9.24 -11.70 -20.35
N ILE A 132 -9.11 -10.39 -20.55
CA ILE A 132 -9.87 -9.37 -19.81
C ILE A 132 -11.38 -9.47 -20.08
N GLU A 133 -11.81 -9.85 -21.29
CA GLU A 133 -13.23 -10.02 -21.60
C GLU A 133 -13.84 -11.24 -20.91
N SER A 134 -13.07 -12.32 -20.82
CA SER A 134 -13.43 -13.51 -20.05
C SER A 134 -13.51 -13.17 -18.55
N LEU A 135 -12.53 -12.43 -18.03
CA LEU A 135 -12.55 -11.93 -16.65
C LEU A 135 -13.80 -11.09 -16.39
N ARG A 136 -14.09 -10.14 -17.27
CA ARG A 136 -15.29 -9.30 -17.20
C ARG A 136 -16.56 -10.14 -17.14
N HIS A 137 -16.66 -11.20 -17.92
CA HIS A 137 -17.82 -12.08 -17.93
C HIS A 137 -17.93 -12.96 -16.68
N ASP A 138 -16.80 -13.39 -16.12
CA ASP A 138 -16.72 -14.25 -14.94
C ASP A 138 -17.08 -13.53 -13.64
N LEU A 139 -16.98 -12.19 -13.61
CA LEU A 139 -17.32 -11.38 -12.44
C LEU A 139 -18.84 -11.23 -12.24
N PRO A 140 -19.30 -11.15 -10.97
CA PRO A 140 -20.67 -10.77 -10.63
C PRO A 140 -21.13 -9.46 -11.29
N GLU A 141 -22.43 -9.35 -11.61
CA GLU A 141 -22.97 -8.22 -12.39
C GLU A 141 -22.84 -6.87 -11.70
N ASP A 142 -23.01 -6.85 -10.37
CA ASP A 142 -22.83 -5.68 -9.52
C ASP A 142 -21.39 -5.14 -9.59
N ILE A 143 -20.40 -6.03 -9.60
CA ILE A 143 -18.99 -5.65 -9.77
C ILE A 143 -18.72 -5.24 -11.22
N ARG A 144 -19.15 -6.06 -12.18
CA ARG A 144 -18.94 -5.83 -13.61
C ARG A 144 -19.49 -4.48 -14.07
N SER A 145 -20.65 -4.07 -13.58
CA SER A 145 -21.26 -2.79 -13.93
C SER A 145 -20.62 -1.59 -13.24
N GLY A 146 -19.98 -1.79 -12.09
CA GLY A 146 -19.32 -0.74 -11.31
C GLY A 146 -17.87 -0.45 -11.70
N LEU A 147 -17.22 -1.31 -12.49
CA LEU A 147 -15.82 -1.15 -12.88
C LEU A 147 -15.67 -0.48 -14.26
N ASN A 148 -14.62 0.33 -14.41
CA ASN A 148 -14.20 0.85 -15.70
C ASN A 148 -13.57 -0.26 -16.57
N TRP A 149 -14.14 -0.51 -17.75
CA TRP A 149 -13.63 -1.48 -18.73
C TRP A 149 -13.02 -0.82 -19.98
N SER A 150 -12.94 0.51 -20.03
CA SER A 150 -12.37 1.23 -21.17
C SER A 150 -10.85 1.15 -21.20
N ALA A 151 -10.28 0.75 -22.34
CA ALA A 151 -8.83 0.68 -22.54
C ALA A 151 -8.13 2.04 -22.45
N ASP A 152 -8.88 3.10 -22.75
CA ASP A 152 -8.34 4.46 -22.85
C ASP A 152 -8.13 5.10 -21.46
N LYS A 153 -8.69 4.50 -20.41
CA LYS A 153 -8.58 4.95 -19.02
C LYS A 153 -7.89 3.88 -18.19
N GLN A 154 -6.64 4.14 -17.81
CA GLN A 154 -5.86 3.26 -16.95
C GLN A 154 -5.33 4.04 -15.76
N PHE A 155 -5.19 3.33 -14.64
CA PHE A 155 -4.72 3.83 -13.36
C PHE A 155 -3.56 2.97 -12.86
N PHE A 156 -2.77 3.53 -11.94
CA PHE A 156 -1.74 2.80 -11.24
C PHE A 156 -2.30 2.23 -9.94
N PHE A 157 -2.08 0.93 -9.74
CA PHE A 157 -2.43 0.18 -8.55
C PHE A 157 -1.17 -0.40 -7.93
N VAL A 158 -1.14 -0.38 -6.59
CA VAL A 158 -0.10 -1.04 -5.81
C VAL A 158 -0.65 -2.39 -5.39
N VAL A 159 0.04 -3.46 -5.75
CA VAL A 159 -0.26 -4.82 -5.30
C VAL A 159 0.71 -5.17 -4.18
N SER A 160 0.20 -5.42 -2.99
CA SER A 160 0.96 -5.96 -1.87
C SER A 160 0.73 -7.46 -1.79
N VAL A 161 1.78 -8.28 -1.78
CA VAL A 161 1.68 -9.73 -1.59
C VAL A 161 1.86 -10.03 -0.11
N LEU A 162 0.84 -10.60 0.50
CA LEU A 162 0.85 -10.91 1.92
C LEU A 162 1.69 -12.15 2.20
N SER A 163 2.40 -12.13 3.33
CA SER A 163 3.06 -13.32 3.85
C SER A 163 2.00 -14.35 4.24
N PRO A 164 2.19 -15.63 3.89
CA PRO A 164 1.27 -16.66 4.33
C PRO A 164 1.24 -16.70 5.87
N PRO A 165 0.08 -16.93 6.49
CA PRO A 165 -0.02 -17.01 7.94
C PRO A 165 0.94 -18.09 8.44
N MET A 166 1.77 -17.75 9.43
CA MET A 166 2.66 -18.73 10.03
C MET A 166 1.81 -19.91 10.51
N PRO A 167 2.15 -21.16 10.13
CA PRO A 167 1.44 -22.31 10.65
C PRO A 167 1.51 -22.23 12.18
N PRO A 168 0.40 -22.52 12.89
CA PRO A 168 0.40 -22.45 14.35
C PRO A 168 1.57 -23.30 14.83
N ALA A 169 2.44 -22.69 15.64
CA ALA A 169 3.57 -23.38 16.22
C ALA A 169 3.02 -24.70 16.78
N VAL A 170 3.45 -25.82 16.19
CA VAL A 170 3.13 -27.12 16.74
C VAL A 170 3.73 -27.06 18.13
N ALA A 171 2.89 -26.95 19.15
CA ALA A 171 3.33 -27.03 20.52
C ALA A 171 4.06 -28.38 20.63
N GLU A 172 5.39 -28.34 20.56
CA GLU A 172 6.18 -29.47 21.00
C GLU A 172 5.72 -29.71 22.42
N VAL A 173 5.06 -30.86 22.62
CA VAL A 173 4.70 -31.33 23.95
C VAL A 173 6.02 -31.70 24.62
N GLU A 174 6.76 -30.69 25.08
CA GLU A 174 7.83 -30.87 26.04
C GLU A 174 7.16 -31.13 27.41
N PRO A 175 7.61 -32.17 28.13
CA PRO A 175 6.99 -32.56 29.38
C PRO A 175 7.17 -31.45 30.42
N GLU A 176 6.07 -31.12 31.08
CA GLU A 176 5.92 -30.25 32.25
C GLU A 176 7.24 -29.88 32.95
N SER A 177 7.71 -28.65 32.73
CA SER A 177 8.48 -27.95 33.75
C SER A 177 7.94 -26.53 33.91
N GLU A 178 7.34 -26.31 35.09
CA GLU A 178 6.86 -25.02 35.57
C GLU A 178 8.01 -24.01 35.58
N THR A 179 8.07 -23.14 34.57
CA THR A 179 8.55 -21.77 34.73
C THR A 179 7.76 -20.86 33.80
N THR A 180 6.77 -20.17 34.36
CA THR A 180 6.01 -19.12 33.70
C THR A 180 6.95 -17.96 33.36
N ASN A 181 7.43 -17.90 32.11
CA ASN A 181 8.08 -16.72 31.56
C ASN A 181 6.99 -15.74 31.07
N PRO A 182 7.11 -14.42 31.33
CA PRO A 182 6.11 -13.43 30.96
C PRO A 182 6.17 -12.97 29.49
N ASP A 183 6.80 -13.73 28.59
CA ASP A 183 7.07 -13.31 27.20
C ASP A 183 6.07 -13.87 26.17
N ASP A 184 5.17 -14.77 26.57
CA ASP A 184 4.12 -15.31 25.69
C ASP A 184 2.93 -14.35 25.46
N SER A 185 2.87 -13.26 26.22
CA SER A 185 1.78 -12.27 26.13
C SER A 185 1.92 -11.37 24.90
N SER A 186 3.14 -10.99 24.51
CA SER A 186 3.35 -10.00 23.45
C SER A 186 3.13 -10.57 22.06
N VAL A 187 3.43 -11.85 21.84
CA VAL A 187 3.22 -12.51 20.54
C VAL A 187 1.72 -12.71 20.28
N ALA A 188 0.98 -13.17 21.29
CA ALA A 188 -0.47 -13.32 21.19
C ALA A 188 -1.22 -11.97 21.03
N GLU A 189 -0.74 -10.89 21.64
CA GLU A 189 -1.28 -9.54 21.44
C GLU A 189 -0.97 -8.98 20.04
N LEU A 190 0.22 -9.25 19.48
CA LEU A 190 0.59 -8.86 18.12
C LEU A 190 -0.24 -9.63 17.07
N ASP A 191 -0.38 -10.95 17.20
CA ASP A 191 -1.22 -11.76 16.31
C ASP A 191 -2.70 -11.32 16.37
N SER A 192 -3.19 -10.97 17.58
CA SER A 192 -4.54 -10.42 17.76
C SER A 192 -4.70 -9.01 17.19
N TRP A 193 -3.63 -8.21 17.14
CA TRP A 193 -3.63 -6.86 16.56
C TRP A 193 -3.54 -6.91 15.03
N GLU A 194 -2.74 -7.81 14.47
CA GLU A 194 -2.62 -8.05 13.03
C GLU A 194 -3.91 -8.65 12.45
N ALA A 195 -4.55 -9.58 13.16
CA ALA A 195 -5.87 -10.08 12.81
C ALA A 195 -6.96 -8.98 12.84
N ALA A 196 -6.74 -7.89 13.59
CA ALA A 196 -7.64 -6.76 13.65
C ALA A 196 -7.38 -5.70 12.56
N LEU A 197 -6.22 -5.73 11.91
CA LEU A 197 -5.76 -4.73 10.93
C LEU A 197 -5.04 -5.40 9.74
N PRO A 198 -5.80 -5.96 8.78
CA PRO A 198 -5.25 -6.65 7.60
C PRO A 198 -4.23 -5.83 6.81
N GLU A 199 -4.39 -4.50 6.75
CA GLU A 199 -3.51 -3.59 6.03
C GLU A 199 -2.07 -3.56 6.59
N MET A 200 -1.92 -4.03 7.84
CA MET A 200 -0.65 -4.14 8.57
C MET A 200 -0.09 -5.56 8.62
N ALA A 201 -0.69 -6.50 7.89
CA ALA A 201 -0.12 -7.82 7.70
C ALA A 201 1.27 -7.73 7.08
N ASP A 202 2.13 -8.68 7.41
CA ASP A 202 3.47 -8.75 6.83
C ASP A 202 3.38 -9.02 5.32
N LYS A 203 4.29 -8.39 4.57
CA LYS A 203 4.29 -8.39 3.10
C LYS A 203 5.59 -8.99 2.59
N GLU A 204 5.51 -9.88 1.60
CA GLU A 204 6.71 -10.48 0.98
C GLU A 204 7.26 -9.62 -0.15
N VAL A 205 6.39 -9.04 -0.98
CA VAL A 205 6.77 -8.19 -2.11
C VAL A 205 5.67 -7.19 -2.45
N ALA A 206 6.04 -6.04 -3.01
CA ALA A 206 5.10 -5.10 -3.63
C ALA A 206 5.33 -5.01 -5.15
N ALA A 207 4.28 -4.73 -5.90
CA ALA A 207 4.34 -4.57 -7.35
C ALA A 207 3.49 -3.39 -7.81
N LEU A 208 3.90 -2.76 -8.91
CA LEU A 208 3.14 -1.68 -9.54
C LEU A 208 2.45 -2.21 -10.79
N VAL A 209 1.15 -1.96 -10.89
CA VAL A 209 0.32 -2.43 -12.00
C VAL A 209 -0.42 -1.26 -12.62
N GLN A 210 -0.32 -1.09 -13.94
CA GLN A 210 -1.15 -0.18 -14.71
C GLN A 210 -2.32 -0.96 -15.32
N ALA A 211 -3.54 -0.65 -14.88
CA ALA A 211 -4.74 -1.36 -15.27
C ALA A 211 -5.97 -0.45 -15.32
N ARG A 212 -7.04 -0.89 -15.97
CA ARG A 212 -8.32 -0.13 -16.05
C ARG A 212 -9.07 -0.09 -14.72
N ASN A 213 -8.86 -1.10 -13.88
CA ASN A 213 -9.51 -1.27 -12.58
C ASN A 213 -8.75 -2.30 -11.71
N SER A 214 -9.13 -2.41 -10.45
CA SER A 214 -8.53 -3.31 -9.45
C SER A 214 -8.63 -4.80 -9.81
N ALA A 215 -9.73 -5.26 -10.41
CA ALA A 215 -9.88 -6.66 -10.82
C ALA A 215 -8.91 -7.04 -11.96
N VAL A 216 -8.72 -6.14 -12.93
CA VAL A 216 -7.71 -6.31 -13.98
C VAL A 216 -6.30 -6.26 -13.38
N ALA A 217 -6.05 -5.38 -12.41
CA ALA A 217 -4.76 -5.32 -11.73
C ALA A 217 -4.44 -6.64 -11.01
N ALA A 218 -5.40 -7.19 -10.26
CA ALA A 218 -5.30 -8.50 -9.62
C ALA A 218 -5.00 -9.61 -10.64
N TRP A 219 -5.73 -9.61 -11.76
CA TRP A 219 -5.59 -10.62 -12.79
C TRP A 219 -4.23 -10.56 -13.48
N LEU A 220 -3.72 -9.36 -13.80
CA LEU A 220 -2.39 -9.17 -14.36
C LEU A 220 -1.31 -9.67 -13.41
N TRP A 221 -1.40 -9.30 -12.12
CA TRP A 221 -0.49 -9.81 -11.10
C TRP A 221 -0.53 -11.33 -11.01
N ARG A 222 -1.72 -11.93 -10.86
CA ARG A 222 -1.87 -13.38 -10.70
C ARG A 222 -1.36 -14.13 -11.92
N LYS A 223 -1.58 -13.60 -13.13
CA LYS A 223 -1.04 -14.16 -14.38
C LYS A 223 0.48 -14.14 -14.41
N PHE A 224 1.11 -13.06 -13.92
CA PHE A 224 2.56 -12.99 -13.77
C PHE A 224 3.08 -13.94 -12.68
N ALA A 225 2.38 -14.02 -11.55
CA ALA A 225 2.76 -14.85 -10.43
C ALA A 225 2.67 -16.36 -10.74
N VAL A 226 2.02 -16.77 -11.84
CA VAL A 226 2.03 -18.17 -12.31
C VAL A 226 3.48 -18.63 -12.53
N GLY A 227 3.98 -19.49 -11.65
CA GLY A 227 5.34 -20.02 -11.70
C GLY A 227 6.34 -19.30 -10.78
N THR A 228 5.89 -18.34 -9.97
CA THR A 228 6.67 -17.78 -8.87
C THR A 228 6.24 -18.39 -7.53
N GLN A 229 7.01 -18.14 -6.48
CA GLN A 229 6.64 -18.56 -5.12
C GLN A 229 5.40 -17.82 -4.56
N PHE A 230 5.05 -16.67 -5.16
CA PHE A 230 3.97 -15.79 -4.69
C PHE A 230 2.58 -16.18 -5.21
N VAL A 231 2.48 -17.22 -6.04
CA VAL A 231 1.24 -17.59 -6.75
C VAL A 231 0.06 -17.84 -5.82
N ALA A 232 0.32 -18.43 -4.65
CA ALA A 232 -0.69 -18.88 -3.70
C ALA A 232 -0.97 -17.85 -2.59
N ASN A 233 -0.17 -16.80 -2.48
CA ASN A 233 -0.30 -15.81 -1.42
C ASN A 233 -1.52 -14.93 -1.66
N ASP A 234 -2.14 -14.44 -0.59
CA ASP A 234 -3.15 -13.39 -0.70
C ASP A 234 -2.51 -12.07 -1.12
N ILE A 235 -3.31 -11.23 -1.77
CA ILE A 235 -2.87 -9.91 -2.22
C ILE A 235 -3.82 -8.82 -1.73
N ASP A 236 -3.24 -7.67 -1.41
CA ASP A 236 -3.99 -6.42 -1.27
C ASP A 236 -3.75 -5.55 -2.50
N ILE A 237 -4.79 -4.82 -2.91
CA ILE A 237 -4.71 -3.88 -4.03
C ILE A 237 -5.15 -2.52 -3.55
N ASP A 238 -4.20 -1.60 -3.55
CA ASP A 238 -4.41 -0.21 -3.18
C ASP A 238 -4.32 0.70 -4.41
N PRO A 239 -5.04 1.83 -4.41
CA PRO A 239 -4.76 2.89 -5.38
C PRO A 239 -3.35 3.44 -5.16
N TRP A 240 -2.84 4.14 -6.17
CA TRP A 240 -1.57 4.85 -6.08
C TRP A 240 -1.46 5.73 -4.82
N CYS A 241 -0.42 5.51 -4.01
CA CYS A 241 -0.20 6.17 -2.72
C CYS A 241 0.88 7.26 -2.74
N GLY A 242 1.42 7.61 -3.91
CA GLY A 242 2.50 8.57 -4.05
C GLY A 242 3.90 7.93 -4.03
N VAL A 243 4.88 8.65 -4.56
CA VAL A 243 6.29 8.24 -4.55
C VAL A 243 7.20 9.39 -4.16
N VAL A 244 8.22 9.09 -3.36
CA VAL A 244 9.33 10.00 -3.07
C VAL A 244 10.57 9.47 -3.77
N VAL A 245 11.05 10.23 -4.75
CA VAL A 245 12.31 9.97 -5.46
C VAL A 245 13.37 10.90 -4.89
N LEU A 246 14.45 10.35 -4.36
CA LEU A 246 15.61 11.14 -4.00
C LEU A 246 16.17 11.79 -5.27
N LYS A 247 16.06 13.11 -5.35
CA LYS A 247 16.96 13.87 -6.21
C LYS A 247 18.31 13.81 -5.50
N GLU A 248 19.30 13.18 -6.11
CA GLU A 248 20.68 13.48 -5.79
C GLU A 248 20.80 15.01 -5.78
N GLU A 249 21.18 15.60 -4.65
CA GLU A 249 21.61 16.98 -4.62
C GLU A 249 22.75 17.08 -5.64
N GLN A 250 22.44 17.57 -6.83
CA GLN A 250 23.47 18.05 -7.72
C GLN A 250 24.15 19.18 -6.96
N ASP A 251 25.33 18.87 -6.46
CA ASP A 251 26.35 19.77 -5.95
C ASP A 251 26.42 20.98 -6.90
N GLN A 252 25.65 22.02 -6.61
CA GLN A 252 25.83 23.30 -7.26
C GLN A 252 27.17 23.82 -6.74
N PRO A 253 28.18 24.07 -7.59
CA PRO A 253 29.39 24.69 -7.13
C PRO A 253 28.97 26.04 -6.54
N ARG A 254 29.32 26.27 -5.27
CA ARG A 254 29.29 27.59 -4.68
C ARG A 254 30.15 28.49 -5.55
N GLU A 255 29.50 29.26 -6.44
CA GLU A 255 30.12 30.45 -7.00
C GLU A 255 30.26 31.43 -5.84
N GLU A 256 31.43 31.39 -5.19
CA GLU A 256 31.94 32.51 -4.43
C GLU A 256 32.18 33.67 -5.41
N CYS A 257 31.38 34.74 -5.28
CA CYS A 257 31.69 36.08 -5.77
C CYS A 257 31.82 37.03 -4.58
#